data_AF-A0A1Q2LIG6-F1
#
_entry.id   AF-A0A1Q2LIG6-F1
#
_cell.length_a   1.000
_cell.length_b   1.000
_cell.length_c   1.000
_cell.angle_alpha   90.00
_cell.angle_beta   90.00
_cell.angle_gamma   90.00
#
_symmetry.space_group_name_H-M   'P 1'
#
loop_
_entity.id
_entity.type
_entity.pdbx_description
1 polymer ?
#
loop_
_entity_poly.entity_id
_entity_poly.type
_entity_poly.pdbx_seq_one_letter_code
_entity_poly.pdbx_strand_id
1 'polypeptide(L)'
;MSISALYQDKGEQYERLVAKYYRDRGYIVFKNSTKGKTGDCGLDLIAFSQKEDVTLLLQCKNQDSTKTAYYLKKDDVANYIKKFDEHRKYNLTYPKDHCVRGVFVIAAKCLEKEAYMYIKNYKQMPIEIMILAIASDGESVYRVNTQAKNSDKANSQ
;
A
#
# COMPACT_ATOMS: atom_id res chain seq x y z
N MET A 1 -4.99 -27.07 -4.24
CA MET A 1 -5.62 -26.24 -3.20
C MET A 1 -6.19 -25.01 -3.86
N SER A 2 -7.49 -24.74 -3.66
CA SER A 2 -8.11 -23.51 -4.13
C SER A 2 -7.52 -22.32 -3.38
N ILE A 3 -7.12 -21.26 -4.10
CA ILE A 3 -6.60 -19.98 -3.58
C ILE A 3 -7.61 -19.30 -2.62
N SER A 4 -8.86 -19.76 -2.61
CA SER A 4 -10.01 -19.14 -1.96
C SER A 4 -10.13 -19.34 -0.44
N ALA A 5 -9.12 -19.82 0.29
CA ALA A 5 -9.28 -20.17 1.71
C ALA A 5 -8.17 -19.67 2.65
N LEU A 6 -7.27 -18.79 2.22
CA LEU A 6 -6.04 -18.53 2.99
C LEU A 6 -6.08 -17.36 3.99
N TYR A 7 -7.10 -16.50 4.02
CA TYR A 7 -7.03 -15.27 4.82
C TYR A 7 -8.35 -14.86 5.47
N GLN A 8 -8.43 -15.03 6.80
CA GLN A 8 -9.54 -14.52 7.62
C GLN A 8 -9.12 -13.42 8.60
N ASP A 9 -7.84 -13.21 8.86
CA ASP A 9 -7.38 -12.24 9.86
C ASP A 9 -7.32 -10.81 9.28
N LYS A 10 -8.35 -10.04 9.60
CA LYS A 10 -8.49 -8.62 9.21
C LYS A 10 -7.64 -7.72 10.12
N GLY A 11 -7.21 -6.57 9.58
CA GLY A 11 -6.64 -5.47 10.37
C GLY A 11 -5.21 -5.72 10.83
N GLU A 12 -4.98 -5.63 12.15
CA GLU A 12 -3.66 -5.46 12.75
C GLU A 12 -2.65 -6.57 12.41
N GLN A 13 -3.11 -7.81 12.25
CA GLN A 13 -2.22 -8.93 11.95
C GLN A 13 -1.64 -8.84 10.54
N TYR A 14 -2.46 -8.46 9.56
CA TYR A 14 -1.96 -8.24 8.19
C TYR A 14 -0.96 -7.07 8.15
N GLU A 15 -1.23 -5.98 8.86
CA GLU A 15 -0.26 -4.88 9.00
C GLU A 15 1.05 -5.34 9.64
N ARG A 16 1.02 -6.25 10.62
CA ARG A 16 2.23 -6.83 11.22
C ARG A 16 3.03 -7.63 10.20
N LEU A 17 2.36 -8.43 9.36
CA LEU A 17 2.99 -9.20 8.29
C LEU A 17 3.60 -8.31 7.22
N VAL A 18 2.89 -7.27 6.77
CA VAL A 18 3.42 -6.26 5.85
C VAL A 18 4.61 -5.54 6.48
N ALA A 19 4.54 -5.15 7.75
CA ALA A 19 5.64 -4.51 8.44
C ALA A 19 6.88 -5.42 8.51
N LYS A 20 6.69 -6.72 8.80
CA LYS A 20 7.77 -7.70 8.75
C LYS A 20 8.37 -7.82 7.36
N TYR A 21 7.54 -7.91 6.31
CA TYR A 21 7.99 -7.99 4.92
C TYR A 21 8.94 -6.84 4.54
N TYR A 22 8.64 -5.61 4.96
CA TYR A 22 9.50 -4.45 4.71
C TYR A 22 10.75 -4.44 5.60
N ARG A 23 10.63 -4.81 6.89
CA ARG A 23 11.79 -4.93 7.81
C ARG A 23 12.81 -5.94 7.32
N ASP A 24 12.36 -7.10 6.84
CA ASP A 24 13.25 -8.14 6.29
C ASP A 24 14.00 -7.66 5.04
N ARG A 25 13.57 -6.54 4.43
CA ARG A 25 14.23 -5.87 3.30
C ARG A 25 15.07 -4.67 3.70
N GLY A 26 15.28 -4.46 5.00
CA GLY A 26 16.12 -3.39 5.55
C GLY A 26 15.39 -2.06 5.74
N TYR A 27 14.06 -2.02 5.62
CA TYR A 27 13.30 -0.82 5.94
C TYR A 27 13.10 -0.68 7.46
N ILE A 28 13.16 0.55 7.95
CA ILE A 28 12.68 0.89 9.29
C ILE A 28 11.18 1.17 9.18
N VAL A 29 10.36 0.44 9.94
CA VAL A 29 8.89 0.46 9.81
C VAL A 29 8.21 0.84 11.12
N PHE A 30 7.39 1.90 11.05
CA PHE A 30 6.57 2.42 12.13
C PHE A 30 5.09 2.19 11.85
N LYS A 31 4.34 1.80 12.88
CA LYS A 31 2.87 1.84 12.83
C LYS A 31 2.41 3.27 13.06
N ASN A 32 1.48 3.73 12.24
CA ASN A 32 0.91 5.07 12.39
C ASN A 32 -0.16 5.12 13.50
N SER A 33 -0.67 3.96 13.94
CA SER A 33 -1.70 3.84 15.00
C SER A 33 -1.22 4.20 16.43
N THR A 34 0.07 4.48 16.63
CA THR A 34 0.66 4.65 17.97
C THR A 34 0.80 6.10 18.48
N LYS A 35 0.12 7.10 17.88
CA LYS A 35 0.14 8.47 18.42
C LYS A 35 -1.25 9.07 18.60
N GLY A 36 -1.97 8.59 19.63
CA GLY A 36 -2.87 9.40 20.47
C GLY A 36 -4.03 10.16 19.80
N LYS A 37 -4.38 9.87 18.54
CA LYS A 37 -5.54 10.46 17.87
C LYS A 37 -6.58 9.37 17.62
N THR A 38 -7.68 9.47 18.34
CA THR A 38 -8.93 8.75 18.09
C THR A 38 -9.43 9.06 16.68
N GLY A 39 -9.18 8.14 15.75
CA GLY A 39 -9.71 8.15 14.39
C GLY A 39 -8.85 7.30 13.45
N ASP A 40 -9.49 6.49 12.61
CA ASP A 40 -8.83 5.75 11.52
C ASP A 40 -8.13 6.75 10.60
N CYS A 41 -6.80 6.82 10.67
CA CYS A 41 -6.03 7.87 9.99
C CYS A 41 -5.76 7.58 8.50
N GLY A 42 -6.32 6.51 7.93
CA GLY A 42 -6.17 6.16 6.51
C GLY A 42 -4.71 5.97 6.05
N LEU A 43 -3.81 5.69 7.01
CA LEU A 43 -2.42 5.34 6.82
C LEU A 43 -2.07 4.37 7.95
N ASP A 44 -1.64 3.16 7.60
CA ASP A 44 -1.40 2.10 8.58
C ASP A 44 0.08 2.06 8.99
N LEU A 45 0.98 2.13 8.00
CA LEU A 45 2.42 2.00 8.20
C LEU A 45 3.19 3.14 7.51
N ILE A 46 4.33 3.49 8.09
CA ILE A 46 5.38 4.30 7.45
C ILE A 46 6.62 3.44 7.41
N ALA A 47 7.17 3.21 6.23
CA ALA A 47 8.43 2.47 6.05
C ALA A 47 9.43 3.34 5.32
N PHE A 48 10.66 3.47 5.81
CA PHE A 48 11.71 4.15 5.06
C PHE A 48 12.99 3.34 4.98
N SER A 49 13.70 3.51 3.86
CA SER A 49 14.99 2.87 3.59
C SER A 49 16.04 3.96 3.41
N GLN A 50 17.04 3.95 4.28
CA GLN A 50 18.23 4.82 4.17
C GLN A 50 19.12 4.43 2.99
N LYS A 51 19.00 3.19 2.50
CA LYS A 51 19.76 2.70 1.36
C LYS A 51 19.17 3.20 0.03
N GLU A 52 17.86 3.38 -0.01
CA GLU A 52 17.12 3.75 -1.22
C GLU A 52 16.64 5.21 -1.18
N ASP A 53 16.98 5.97 -0.13
CA ASP A 53 16.53 7.34 0.13
C ASP A 53 15.02 7.52 -0.12
N VAL A 54 14.23 6.57 0.37
CA VAL A 54 12.79 6.49 0.09
C VAL A 54 11.99 6.34 1.38
N THR A 55 10.85 7.03 1.42
CA THR A 55 9.81 6.86 2.43
C THR A 55 8.54 6.40 1.75
N LEU A 56 7.98 5.32 2.25
CA LEU A 56 6.73 4.73 1.83
C LEU A 56 5.66 5.03 2.88
N LEU A 57 4.53 5.53 2.42
CA LEU A 57 3.29 5.71 3.17
C LEU A 57 2.34 4.60 2.76
N LEU A 58 2.04 3.66 3.67
CA LEU A 58 1.35 2.42 3.33
C LEU A 58 -0.06 2.39 3.91
N GLN A 59 -1.03 2.14 3.04
CA GLN A 59 -2.35 1.66 3.43
C GLN A 59 -2.45 0.18 3.08
N CYS A 60 -2.69 -0.64 4.10
CA CYS A 60 -2.86 -2.07 4.00
C CYS A 60 -4.36 -2.39 3.91
N LYS A 61 -4.73 -3.30 3.01
CA LYS A 61 -6.09 -3.85 2.95
C LYS A 61 -6.03 -5.35 2.75
N ASN A 62 -6.47 -6.07 3.77
CA ASN A 62 -6.73 -7.49 3.73
C ASN A 62 -8.24 -7.71 3.78
N GLN A 63 -8.83 -8.11 2.67
CA GLN A 63 -10.21 -8.51 2.65
C GLN A 63 -10.37 -9.75 1.79
N ASP A 64 -11.29 -10.59 2.22
CA ASP A 64 -11.62 -11.86 1.62
C ASP A 64 -12.26 -11.66 0.24
N SER A 65 -11.47 -11.88 -0.81
CA SER A 65 -11.90 -11.77 -2.21
C SER A 65 -12.94 -12.82 -2.60
N THR A 66 -13.24 -13.80 -1.74
CA THR A 66 -14.33 -14.76 -1.98
C THR A 66 -15.70 -14.19 -1.67
N LYS A 67 -15.76 -13.12 -0.85
CA LYS A 67 -17.02 -12.48 -0.44
C LYS A 67 -17.37 -11.29 -1.33
N THR A 68 -16.39 -10.54 -1.82
CA THR A 68 -16.57 -9.42 -2.75
C THR A 68 -15.39 -9.34 -3.72
N ALA A 69 -15.67 -9.29 -5.02
CA ALA A 69 -14.62 -9.25 -6.06
C ALA A 69 -13.91 -7.88 -6.15
N TYR A 70 -14.61 -6.79 -5.82
CA TYR A 70 -14.10 -5.42 -5.85
C TYR A 70 -14.74 -4.63 -4.71
N TYR A 71 -13.94 -3.93 -3.94
CA TYR A 71 -14.46 -3.17 -2.79
C TYR A 71 -13.72 -1.87 -2.51
N LEU A 72 -12.49 -1.70 -2.99
CA LEU A 72 -11.82 -0.41 -2.90
C LEU A 72 -12.39 0.52 -3.96
N LYS A 73 -13.34 1.35 -3.52
CA LYS A 73 -14.00 2.36 -4.34
C LYS A 73 -13.10 3.57 -4.52
N LYS A 74 -13.40 4.36 -5.55
CA LYS A 74 -12.69 5.61 -5.83
C LYS A 74 -12.68 6.54 -4.62
N ASP A 75 -13.79 6.67 -3.89
CA ASP A 75 -13.90 7.59 -2.75
C ASP A 75 -13.02 7.15 -1.56
N ASP A 76 -12.95 5.85 -1.28
CA ASP A 76 -12.05 5.30 -0.26
C ASP A 76 -10.60 5.60 -0.62
N VAL A 77 -10.22 5.33 -1.88
CA VAL A 77 -8.88 5.59 -2.39
C VAL A 77 -8.55 7.09 -2.37
N ALA A 78 -9.49 7.96 -2.74
CA ALA A 78 -9.31 9.41 -2.67
C ALA A 78 -9.06 9.88 -1.23
N ASN A 79 -9.79 9.32 -0.27
CA ASN A 79 -9.58 9.61 1.15
C ASN A 79 -8.18 9.18 1.62
N TYR A 80 -7.72 7.98 1.26
CA TYR A 80 -6.37 7.52 1.59
C TYR A 80 -5.28 8.38 0.96
N ILE A 81 -5.44 8.77 -0.31
CA ILE A 81 -4.49 9.64 -1.01
C ILE A 81 -4.40 11.01 -0.34
N LYS A 82 -5.53 11.59 0.05
CA LYS A 82 -5.55 12.84 0.82
C LYS A 82 -4.74 12.69 2.13
N LYS A 83 -4.83 11.54 2.80
CA LYS A 83 -4.06 11.26 4.02
C LYS A 83 -2.57 11.11 3.74
N PHE A 84 -2.18 10.49 2.63
CA PHE A 84 -0.77 10.46 2.22
C PHE A 84 -0.24 11.87 1.97
N ASP A 85 -1.00 12.74 1.31
CA ASP A 85 -0.65 14.14 1.10
C ASP A 85 -0.48 14.90 2.42
N GLU A 86 -1.43 14.74 3.35
CA GLU A 86 -1.36 15.35 4.68
C GLU A 86 -0.10 14.89 5.43
N HIS A 87 0.20 13.59 5.43
CA HIS A 87 1.40 13.05 6.07
C HIS A 87 2.68 13.52 5.40
N ARG A 88 2.70 13.61 4.07
CA ARG A 88 3.84 14.14 3.32
C ARG A 88 4.13 15.61 3.65
N LYS A 89 3.08 16.42 3.80
CA LYS A 89 3.21 17.87 4.02
C LYS A 89 3.52 18.23 5.48
N TYR A 90 2.92 17.52 6.44
CA TYR A 90 2.86 17.98 7.83
C TYR A 90 3.52 17.06 8.86
N ASN A 91 3.84 15.80 8.52
CA ASN A 91 4.37 14.83 9.49
C ASN A 91 5.84 14.47 9.18
N LEU A 92 6.77 15.04 9.96
CA LEU A 92 8.23 14.90 9.82
C LEU A 92 8.83 13.67 10.52
N THR A 93 8.10 12.56 10.65
CA THR A 93 8.59 11.36 11.36
C THR A 93 9.61 10.53 10.57
N TYR A 94 10.08 11.02 9.43
CA TYR A 94 11.04 10.37 8.53
C TYR A 94 11.97 11.42 7.90
N PRO A 95 13.11 11.00 7.32
CA PRO A 95 14.10 11.94 6.77
C PRO A 95 13.51 12.83 5.66
N LYS A 96 13.93 14.11 5.64
CA LYS A 96 13.35 15.16 4.78
C LYS A 96 13.82 15.09 3.32
N ASP A 97 14.97 14.48 3.10
CA ASP A 97 15.63 14.25 1.82
C ASP A 97 15.09 13.02 1.08
N HIS A 98 14.35 12.15 1.77
CA HIS A 98 13.76 10.97 1.15
C HIS A 98 12.68 11.31 0.11
N CYS A 99 12.70 10.57 -0.99
CA CYS A 99 11.59 10.52 -1.93
C CYS A 99 10.36 9.87 -1.25
N VAL A 100 9.26 10.60 -1.11
CA VAL A 100 8.02 10.09 -0.50
C VAL A 100 7.10 9.48 -1.55
N ARG A 101 6.60 8.26 -1.31
CA ARG A 101 5.65 7.54 -2.17
C ARG A 101 4.50 6.96 -1.36
N GLY A 102 3.32 6.88 -1.97
CA GLY A 102 2.18 6.14 -1.44
C GLY A 102 2.19 4.69 -1.92
N VAL A 103 1.79 3.75 -1.06
CA VAL A 103 1.66 2.34 -1.43
C VAL A 103 0.35 1.77 -0.89
N PHE A 104 -0.48 1.27 -1.80
CA PHE A 104 -1.62 0.43 -1.45
C PHE A 104 -1.17 -1.02 -1.43
N VAL A 105 -1.10 -1.62 -0.25
CA VAL A 105 -0.72 -3.03 -0.07
C VAL A 105 -1.98 -3.86 0.11
N ILE A 106 -2.35 -4.62 -0.93
CA ILE A 106 -3.60 -5.38 -0.98
C ILE A 106 -3.32 -6.89 -1.00
N ALA A 107 -4.07 -7.67 -0.23
CA ALA A 107 -3.86 -9.13 -0.17
C ALA A 107 -4.29 -9.83 -1.48
N ALA A 108 -5.26 -9.24 -2.18
CA ALA A 108 -5.79 -9.72 -3.45
C ALA A 108 -6.23 -8.55 -4.34
N LYS A 109 -6.44 -8.80 -5.63
CA LYS A 109 -6.95 -7.80 -6.57
C LYS A 109 -8.36 -7.38 -6.15
N CYS A 110 -8.49 -6.16 -5.65
CA CYS A 110 -9.74 -5.67 -5.05
C CYS A 110 -10.09 -4.21 -5.40
N LEU A 111 -9.30 -3.57 -6.27
CA LEU A 111 -9.57 -2.21 -6.74
C LEU A 111 -10.55 -2.22 -7.91
N GLU A 112 -11.56 -1.36 -7.81
CA GLU A 112 -12.41 -1.03 -8.94
C GLU A 112 -11.63 -0.27 -10.03
N LYS A 113 -12.10 -0.36 -11.27
CA LYS A 113 -11.47 0.31 -12.42
C LYS A 113 -11.32 1.82 -12.18
N GLU A 114 -12.34 2.46 -11.61
CA GLU A 114 -12.33 3.90 -11.34
C GLU A 114 -11.31 4.28 -10.27
N ALA A 115 -11.18 3.48 -9.22
CA ALA A 115 -10.17 3.65 -8.19
C ALA A 115 -8.75 3.51 -8.75
N TYR A 116 -8.53 2.49 -9.59
CA TYR A 116 -7.27 2.30 -10.30
C TYR A 116 -6.92 3.49 -11.21
N MET A 117 -7.90 3.98 -11.98
CA MET A 117 -7.70 5.14 -12.85
C MET A 117 -7.44 6.42 -12.04
N TYR A 118 -8.09 6.59 -10.90
CA TYR A 118 -7.84 7.70 -9.99
C TYR A 118 -6.38 7.71 -9.50
N ILE A 119 -5.86 6.56 -9.05
CA ILE A 119 -4.45 6.40 -8.65
C ILE A 119 -3.51 6.74 -9.81
N LYS A 120 -3.75 6.19 -11.01
CA LYS A 120 -2.89 6.39 -12.18
C LYS A 120 -2.83 7.86 -12.62
N ASN A 121 -3.94 8.58 -12.47
CA ASN A 121 -4.06 9.97 -12.88
C ASN A 121 -3.57 10.95 -11.81
N TYR A 122 -3.36 10.50 -10.58
CA TYR A 122 -2.84 11.33 -9.51
C TYR A 122 -1.35 11.66 -9.72
N LYS A 123 -1.02 12.95 -9.79
CA LYS A 123 0.33 13.43 -10.18
C LYS A 123 1.13 14.06 -9.04
N GLN A 124 0.50 14.38 -7.91
CA GLN A 124 1.20 15.10 -6.84
C GLN A 124 2.26 14.23 -6.14
N MET A 125 2.07 12.92 -6.12
CA MET A 125 3.01 11.96 -5.53
C MET A 125 2.92 10.62 -6.27
N PRO A 126 4.03 9.87 -6.42
CA PRO A 126 3.98 8.50 -6.92
C PRO A 126 3.14 7.63 -5.98
N ILE A 127 2.23 6.84 -6.56
CA ILE A 127 1.42 5.88 -5.82
C ILE A 127 1.53 4.53 -6.51
N GLU A 128 1.90 3.52 -5.71
CA GLU A 128 2.07 2.14 -6.15
C GLU A 128 0.93 1.27 -5.60
N ILE A 129 0.53 0.27 -6.38
CA ILE A 129 -0.36 -0.80 -5.93
C ILE A 129 0.47 -2.07 -5.87
N MET A 130 0.53 -2.66 -4.68
CA MET A 130 1.27 -3.89 -4.42
C MET A 130 0.28 -4.98 -4.00
N ILE A 131 0.22 -6.05 -4.80
CA ILE A 131 -0.51 -7.25 -4.38
C ILE A 131 0.46 -8.12 -3.59
N LEU A 132 0.15 -8.33 -2.31
CA LEU A 132 0.99 -9.02 -1.35
C LEU A 132 0.14 -10.01 -0.54
N ALA A 133 -0.02 -11.23 -1.07
CA ALA A 133 -0.62 -12.33 -0.33
C ALA A 133 0.45 -12.93 0.60
N ILE A 134 0.31 -12.78 1.92
CA ILE A 134 1.24 -13.32 2.92
C ILE A 134 0.46 -14.21 3.88
N ALA A 135 0.86 -15.48 3.97
CA ALA A 135 0.29 -16.51 4.83
C ALA A 135 0.41 -16.13 6.31
N SER A 136 -0.44 -16.71 7.17
CA SER A 136 -0.44 -16.42 8.61
C SER A 136 0.86 -16.81 9.30
N ASP A 137 1.61 -17.75 8.73
CA ASP A 137 2.97 -18.15 9.14
C ASP A 137 4.08 -17.18 8.65
N GLY A 138 3.71 -16.17 7.83
CA GLY A 138 4.62 -15.18 7.30
C GLY A 138 5.21 -15.52 5.92
N GLU A 139 4.87 -16.66 5.33
CA GLU A 139 5.34 -16.98 3.98
C GLU A 139 4.59 -16.17 2.90
N SER A 140 5.33 -15.51 2.01
CA SER A 140 4.70 -14.79 0.89
C SER A 140 4.21 -15.79 -0.16
N VAL A 141 2.90 -15.80 -0.42
CA VAL A 141 2.26 -16.73 -1.35
C VAL A 141 2.28 -16.21 -2.79
N TYR A 142 2.33 -14.89 -3.01
CA TYR A 142 2.40 -14.30 -4.36
C TYR A 142 2.81 -12.81 -4.35
N ARG A 143 3.60 -12.37 -5.35
CA ARG A 143 3.94 -10.95 -5.57
C ARG A 143 3.69 -10.54 -7.02
N VAL A 144 2.86 -9.52 -7.23
CA VAL A 144 2.77 -8.79 -8.50
C VAL A 144 3.00 -7.31 -8.24
N ASN A 145 4.10 -6.80 -8.77
CA ASN A 145 4.33 -5.36 -8.86
C ASN A 145 3.63 -4.85 -10.12
N THR A 146 2.47 -4.23 -9.99
CA THR A 146 1.92 -3.42 -11.08
C THR A 146 2.58 -2.06 -11.07
N GLN A 147 3.79 -1.96 -11.64
CA GLN A 147 4.29 -0.68 -12.10
C GLN A 147 3.51 -0.32 -13.36
N ALA A 148 2.86 0.84 -13.37
CA ALA A 148 2.34 1.43 -14.61
C ALA A 148 3.54 1.76 -15.50
N LYS A 149 3.98 0.79 -16.32
CA LYS A 149 4.87 1.06 -17.45
C LYS A 149 4.12 1.99 -18.39
N ASN A 150 4.49 3.27 -18.39
CA ASN A 150 4.46 4.05 -19.62
C ASN A 150 5.59 3.50 -20.49
N SER A 151 5.28 2.55 -21.35
CA SER A 151 6.08 2.32 -22.55
C SER A 151 5.27 2.92 -23.69
N ASP A 152 5.70 4.12 -24.08
CA ASP A 152 5.25 4.81 -25.27
C ASP A 152 5.39 3.89 -26.49
N LYS A 153 4.29 3.73 -27.22
CA LYS A 153 4.36 3.41 -28.64
C LYS A 153 4.89 4.64 -29.35
N ALA A 154 6.20 4.67 -29.58
CA ALA A 154 6.82 5.55 -30.56
C ALA A 154 7.95 4.78 -31.24
N ASN A 155 7.57 3.98 -32.24
CA ASN A 155 8.31 3.76 -33.49
C ASN A 155 7.58 2.69 -34.31
N SER A 156 6.66 3.15 -35.16
CA SER A 156 6.40 2.51 -36.44
C SER A 156 7.12 3.36 -37.48
N GLN A 157 8.23 2.81 -37.99
CA GLN A 157 8.78 3.17 -39.29
C GLN A 157 7.78 2.82 -40.39
#